data_AF-A0A0G1Z6B3-F1
#
_entry.id   AF-A0A0G1Z6B3-F1
#
_cell.length_a   1.000
_cell.length_b   1.000
_cell.length_c   1.000
_cell.angle_alpha   90.00
_cell.angle_beta   90.00
_cell.angle_gamma   90.00
#
_symmetry.space_group_name_H-M   'P 1'
#
loop_
_entity.id
_entity.type
_entity.pdbx_description
1 polymer ?
#
loop_
_entity_poly.entity_id
_entity_poly.type
_entity_poly.pdbx_seq_one_letter_code
_entity_poly.pdbx_strand_id
1 'polypeptide(L)'
;MKNANLRWTVFPGCYEYHLRCRYENPLFPTHRRQVNETELEEAQQKDVAENQQFKKQVYDLLPEMQTALAGKQTVNDLLGFHRRIYDLIERSGEIGGNLAEERKILTRLFVALDEDAKNSVAENNEAAESLKKLREHLHGGVQMQVNNFLAQMGRENSPMLSEDVVPRFLTEDIETIKNALPSLKQSGVLETLRKGVTEIIASAIVNDTTRDVLKLEDKLKLIFAE
;
A
#
# COMPACT_ATOMS: atom_id res chain seq x y z
N MET A 1 34.26 2.24 9.31
CA MET A 1 33.77 2.38 7.92
C MET A 1 33.31 3.82 7.77
N LYS A 2 33.69 4.52 6.69
CA LYS A 2 33.14 5.86 6.42
C LYS A 2 31.63 5.70 6.27
N ASN A 3 30.84 6.42 7.06
CA ASN A 3 29.40 6.52 6.84
C ASN A 3 29.21 7.04 5.41
N ALA A 4 28.81 6.16 4.48
CA ALA A 4 28.37 6.60 3.17
C ALA A 4 27.16 7.49 3.42
N ASN A 5 27.24 8.76 3.06
CA ASN A 5 26.12 9.69 3.22
C ASN A 5 25.11 9.38 2.11
N LEU A 6 24.33 8.32 2.30
CA LEU A 6 23.33 7.84 1.37
C LEU A 6 22.27 8.94 1.16
N ARG A 7 21.96 9.22 -0.11
CA ARG A 7 21.03 10.29 -0.51
C ARG A 7 19.63 9.73 -0.71
N TRP A 8 18.89 9.66 0.38
CA TRP A 8 17.49 9.24 0.38
C TRP A 8 16.57 10.32 -0.22
N THR A 9 15.55 9.90 -0.96
CA THR A 9 14.51 10.80 -1.47
C THR A 9 13.53 11.21 -0.36
N VAL A 10 12.83 12.33 -0.53
CA VAL A 10 11.82 12.75 0.45
C VAL A 10 10.61 11.82 0.44
N PHE A 11 10.19 11.39 -0.75
CA PHE A 11 9.02 10.55 -0.97
C PHE A 11 9.43 9.27 -1.72
N PRO A 12 10.03 8.29 -1.02
CA PRO A 12 10.48 7.05 -1.64
C PRO A 12 9.31 6.24 -2.16
N GLY A 13 9.52 5.53 -3.28
CA GLY A 13 8.63 4.43 -3.66
C GLY A 13 8.90 3.20 -2.80
N CYS A 14 8.24 2.09 -3.12
CA CYS A 14 8.33 0.89 -2.30
C CYS A 14 9.76 0.32 -2.22
N TYR A 15 10.55 0.44 -3.30
CA TYR A 15 11.89 -0.14 -3.36
C TYR A 15 12.83 0.62 -2.42
N GLU A 16 12.94 1.94 -2.59
CA GLU A 16 13.78 2.75 -1.70
C GLU A 16 13.26 2.71 -0.26
N TYR A 17 11.94 2.75 -0.05
CA TYR A 17 11.38 2.72 1.30
C TYR A 17 11.77 1.44 2.05
N HIS A 18 11.74 0.28 1.38
CA HIS A 18 12.20 -0.96 1.98
C HIS A 18 13.69 -0.93 2.36
N LEU A 19 14.55 -0.36 1.50
CA LEU A 19 15.96 -0.14 1.81
C LEU A 19 16.13 0.73 3.05
N ARG A 20 15.35 1.81 3.15
CA ARG A 20 15.36 2.72 4.30
C ARG A 20 14.93 2.01 5.58
N CYS A 21 13.91 1.16 5.52
CA CYS A 21 13.44 0.41 6.69
C CYS A 21 14.48 -0.57 7.23
N ARG A 22 15.27 -1.20 6.36
CA ARG A 22 16.29 -2.17 6.79
C ARG A 22 17.63 -1.54 7.14
N TYR A 23 17.95 -0.37 6.62
CA TYR A 23 19.23 0.30 6.84
C TYR A 23 19.51 0.50 8.34
N GLU A 24 20.57 -0.14 8.83
CA GLU A 24 20.99 -0.12 10.26
C GLU A 24 19.91 -0.57 11.26
N ASN A 25 18.81 -1.18 10.81
CA ASN A 25 17.70 -1.55 11.67
C ASN A 25 17.91 -2.93 12.32
N PRO A 26 18.00 -3.03 13.66
CA PRO A 26 18.29 -4.28 14.34
C PRO A 26 17.17 -5.32 14.27
N LEU A 27 15.96 -4.95 13.83
CA LEU A 27 14.89 -5.92 13.58
C LEU A 27 15.17 -6.80 12.36
N PHE A 28 15.96 -6.33 11.41
CA PHE A 28 16.31 -7.08 10.20
C PHE A 28 17.53 -7.98 10.44
N PRO A 29 17.73 -9.06 9.65
CA PRO A 29 18.95 -9.87 9.73
C PRO A 29 20.22 -9.04 9.50
N THR A 30 21.31 -9.29 10.24
CA THR A 30 22.55 -8.47 10.18
C THR A 30 23.09 -8.28 8.76
N HIS A 31 23.05 -9.33 7.93
CA HIS A 31 23.53 -9.29 6.55
C HIS A 31 22.64 -8.44 5.62
N ARG A 32 21.40 -8.13 6.03
CA ARG A 32 20.41 -7.29 5.34
C ARG A 32 20.38 -5.84 5.83
N ARG A 33 21.17 -5.46 6.85
CA ARG A 33 21.13 -4.08 7.39
C ARG A 33 21.98 -3.09 6.60
N GLN A 34 22.85 -3.59 5.73
CA GLN A 34 23.74 -2.76 4.92
C GLN A 34 23.07 -2.41 3.59
N VAL A 35 23.09 -1.12 3.26
CA VAL A 35 22.67 -0.60 1.95
C VAL A 35 23.87 0.15 1.39
N ASN A 36 24.15 -0.07 0.11
CA ASN A 36 25.19 0.66 -0.61
C ASN A 36 24.57 1.64 -1.63
N GLU A 37 25.39 2.53 -2.18
CA GLU A 37 24.95 3.58 -3.11
C GLU A 37 24.34 2.99 -4.40
N THR A 38 24.97 1.97 -4.99
CA THR A 38 24.46 1.30 -6.20
C THR A 38 23.07 0.71 -5.98
N GLU A 39 22.86 0.02 -4.87
CA GLU A 39 21.55 -0.56 -4.54
C GLU A 39 20.48 0.51 -4.33
N LEU A 40 20.85 1.63 -3.69
CA LEU A 40 19.96 2.77 -3.51
C LEU A 40 19.59 3.41 -4.86
N GLU A 41 20.57 3.63 -5.74
CA GLU A 41 20.36 4.17 -7.08
C GLU A 41 19.44 3.27 -7.92
N GLU A 42 19.64 1.95 -7.89
CA GLU A 42 18.78 0.99 -8.59
C GLU A 42 17.34 1.01 -8.07
N ALA A 43 17.15 1.07 -6.75
CA ALA A 43 15.84 1.17 -6.15
C ALA A 43 15.13 2.48 -6.56
N GLN A 44 15.86 3.60 -6.53
CA GLN A 44 15.36 4.91 -6.95
C GLN A 44 14.96 4.92 -8.43
N GLN A 45 15.75 4.30 -9.31
CA GLN A 45 15.41 4.18 -10.73
C GLN A 45 14.12 3.39 -10.95
N LYS A 46 13.94 2.27 -10.23
CA LYS A 46 12.70 1.47 -10.27
C LYS A 46 11.50 2.28 -9.77
N ASP A 47 11.64 2.95 -8.63
CA ASP A 47 10.58 3.80 -8.07
C ASP A 47 10.19 4.93 -9.04
N VAL A 48 11.17 5.58 -9.70
CA VAL A 48 10.90 6.62 -10.70
C VAL A 48 10.15 6.05 -11.90
N ALA A 49 10.57 4.91 -12.42
CA ALA A 49 9.92 4.27 -13.56
C ALA A 49 8.46 3.86 -13.24
N GLU A 50 8.22 3.20 -12.10
CA GLU A 50 6.86 2.82 -11.68
C GLU A 50 5.97 4.04 -11.47
N ASN A 51 6.49 5.11 -10.85
CA ASN A 51 5.74 6.35 -10.64
C ASN A 51 5.38 7.05 -11.96
N GLN A 52 6.29 7.11 -12.92
CA GLN A 52 6.03 7.71 -14.24
C GLN A 52 4.97 6.91 -15.00
N GLN A 53 5.07 5.58 -14.99
CA GLN A 53 4.09 4.70 -15.61
C GLN A 53 2.71 4.86 -14.97
N PHE A 54 2.64 4.89 -13.64
CA PHE A 54 1.39 5.08 -12.90
C PHE A 54 0.73 6.42 -13.23
N LYS A 55 1.49 7.53 -13.19
CA LYS A 55 0.97 8.85 -13.56
C LYS A 55 0.42 8.82 -14.98
N LYS A 56 1.14 8.23 -15.93
CA LYS A 56 0.67 8.06 -17.31
C LYS A 56 -0.67 7.31 -17.37
N GLN A 57 -0.80 6.19 -16.65
CA GLN A 57 -2.06 5.42 -16.60
C GLN A 57 -3.24 6.24 -16.05
N VAL A 58 -3.01 7.03 -15.01
CA VAL A 58 -4.04 7.91 -14.42
C VAL A 58 -4.45 9.01 -15.41
N TYR A 59 -3.49 9.66 -16.07
CA TYR A 59 -3.78 10.75 -17.01
C TYR A 59 -4.37 10.24 -18.34
N ASP A 60 -4.00 9.05 -18.80
CA ASP A 60 -4.58 8.41 -19.99
C ASP A 60 -6.05 7.98 -19.73
N LEU A 61 -6.41 7.67 -18.49
CA LEU A 61 -7.77 7.30 -18.11
C LEU A 61 -8.76 8.46 -18.26
N LEU A 62 -8.33 9.71 -18.03
CA LEU A 62 -9.20 10.89 -18.09
C LEU A 62 -9.85 11.11 -19.47
N PRO A 63 -9.11 11.23 -20.59
CA PRO A 63 -9.71 11.41 -21.90
C PRO A 63 -10.50 10.17 -22.35
N GLU A 64 -10.08 8.97 -21.92
CA GLU A 64 -10.81 7.73 -22.22
C GLU A 64 -12.19 7.75 -21.57
N MET A 65 -12.27 8.07 -20.28
CA MET A 65 -13.54 8.23 -19.58
C MET A 65 -14.39 9.35 -20.19
N GLN A 66 -13.79 10.50 -20.50
CA GLN A 66 -14.53 11.60 -21.12
C GLN A 66 -15.15 11.19 -22.46
N THR A 67 -14.40 10.46 -23.28
CA THR A 67 -14.86 9.97 -24.59
C THR A 67 -15.95 8.92 -24.42
N ALA A 68 -15.74 7.96 -23.53
CA ALA A 68 -16.71 6.92 -23.26
C ALA A 68 -18.02 7.55 -22.77
N LEU A 69 -17.97 8.34 -21.69
CA LEU A 69 -19.11 8.94 -20.99
C LEU A 69 -19.89 10.00 -21.80
N ALA A 70 -19.37 10.47 -22.94
CA ALA A 70 -20.08 11.40 -23.80
C ALA A 70 -21.30 10.78 -24.52
N GLY A 71 -21.37 9.45 -24.62
CA GLY A 71 -22.46 8.70 -25.24
C GLY A 71 -23.43 8.05 -24.24
N LYS A 72 -24.38 7.26 -24.76
CA LYS A 72 -25.24 6.40 -23.92
C LYS A 72 -24.39 5.25 -23.34
N GLN A 73 -24.14 5.29 -22.04
CA GLN A 73 -23.34 4.26 -21.35
C GLN A 73 -24.14 2.99 -21.12
N THR A 74 -23.46 1.85 -21.21
CA THR A 74 -23.95 0.62 -20.60
C THR A 74 -23.49 0.55 -19.15
N VAL A 75 -24.22 -0.22 -18.34
CA VAL A 75 -23.81 -0.55 -16.97
C VAL A 75 -22.40 -1.18 -16.93
N ASN A 76 -22.08 -2.01 -17.92
CA ASN A 76 -20.79 -2.69 -17.98
C ASN A 76 -19.64 -1.72 -18.23
N ASP A 77 -19.86 -0.64 -19.00
CA ASP A 77 -18.86 0.41 -19.21
C ASP A 77 -18.56 1.11 -17.88
N LEU A 78 -19.60 1.47 -17.12
CA LEU A 78 -19.46 2.11 -15.81
C LEU A 78 -18.74 1.21 -14.81
N LEU A 79 -19.13 -0.07 -14.72
CA LEU A 79 -18.48 -1.06 -13.85
C LEU A 79 -17.01 -1.31 -14.25
N GLY A 80 -16.71 -1.29 -15.55
CA GLY A 80 -15.35 -1.43 -16.08
C GLY A 80 -14.45 -0.28 -15.64
N PHE A 81 -14.91 0.97 -15.74
CA PHE A 81 -14.15 2.13 -15.26
C PHE A 81 -13.98 2.14 -13.74
N HIS A 82 -15.05 1.79 -13.01
CA HIS A 82 -15.02 1.61 -11.56
C HIS A 82 -13.91 0.66 -11.12
N ARG A 83 -13.84 -0.52 -11.74
CA ARG A 83 -12.79 -1.51 -11.46
C ARG A 83 -11.40 -0.97 -11.80
N ARG A 84 -11.23 -0.31 -12.95
CA ARG A 84 -9.91 0.24 -13.34
C ARG A 84 -9.43 1.33 -12.40
N ILE A 85 -10.33 2.20 -11.93
CA ILE A 85 -10.00 3.22 -10.93
C ILE A 85 -9.59 2.55 -9.62
N TYR A 86 -10.31 1.50 -9.22
CA TYR A 86 -9.95 0.70 -8.05
C TYR A 86 -8.55 0.10 -8.17
N ASP A 87 -8.27 -0.61 -9.26
CA ASP A 87 -6.97 -1.23 -9.52
C ASP A 87 -5.84 -0.19 -9.46
N LEU A 88 -6.07 1.03 -9.98
CA LEU A 88 -5.10 2.13 -9.89
C LEU A 88 -4.94 2.67 -8.47
N ILE A 89 -6.02 2.73 -7.68
CA ILE A 89 -5.92 3.13 -6.27
C ILE A 89 -5.07 2.11 -5.51
N GLU A 90 -5.36 0.81 -5.63
CA GLU A 90 -4.55 -0.25 -5.01
C GLU A 90 -3.09 -0.16 -5.45
N ARG A 91 -2.85 -0.04 -6.77
CA ARG A 91 -1.51 0.08 -7.34
C ARG A 91 -0.74 1.26 -6.76
N SER A 92 -1.41 2.37 -6.46
CA SER A 92 -0.76 3.52 -5.83
C SER A 92 -0.18 3.20 -4.45
N GLY A 93 -0.72 2.23 -3.72
CA GLY A 93 -0.14 1.74 -2.46
C GLY A 93 1.02 0.80 -2.67
N GLU A 94 0.93 -0.07 -3.69
CA GLU A 94 1.99 -1.01 -4.05
C GLU A 94 3.30 -0.31 -4.44
N ILE A 95 3.21 0.84 -5.11
CA ILE A 95 4.39 1.57 -5.61
C ILE A 95 4.90 2.65 -4.63
N GLY A 96 4.06 3.15 -3.73
CA GLY A 96 4.44 4.22 -2.79
C GLY A 96 4.73 5.56 -3.46
N GLY A 97 5.60 6.38 -2.85
CA GLY A 97 6.01 7.68 -3.41
C GLY A 97 5.00 8.84 -3.22
N ASN A 98 5.26 9.94 -3.92
CA ASN A 98 4.42 11.14 -3.88
C ASN A 98 3.31 11.09 -4.94
N LEU A 99 2.19 10.45 -4.59
CA LEU A 99 1.04 10.22 -5.46
C LEU A 99 -0.24 10.87 -4.93
N ALA A 100 -0.12 11.89 -4.07
CA ALA A 100 -1.26 12.51 -3.41
C ALA A 100 -2.26 13.12 -4.40
N GLU A 101 -1.78 13.78 -5.45
CA GLU A 101 -2.65 14.38 -6.47
C GLU A 101 -3.31 13.33 -7.36
N GLU A 102 -2.59 12.29 -7.79
CA GLU A 102 -3.16 11.21 -8.59
C GLU A 102 -4.21 10.41 -7.80
N ARG A 103 -3.95 10.09 -6.52
CA ARG A 103 -4.94 9.46 -5.63
C ARG A 103 -6.19 10.31 -5.50
N LYS A 104 -6.03 11.64 -5.34
CA LYS A 104 -7.16 12.58 -5.26
C LYS A 104 -7.96 12.64 -6.56
N ILE A 105 -7.31 12.57 -7.73
CA ILE A 105 -7.99 12.44 -9.03
C ILE A 105 -8.82 11.16 -9.05
N LEU A 106 -8.20 10.01 -8.76
CA LEU A 106 -8.85 8.70 -8.77
C LEU A 106 -10.05 8.64 -7.81
N THR A 107 -9.91 9.14 -6.58
CA THR A 107 -11.01 9.19 -5.61
C THR A 107 -12.17 10.05 -6.11
N ARG A 108 -11.89 11.20 -6.76
CA ARG A 108 -12.94 12.05 -7.34
C ARG A 108 -13.66 11.36 -8.50
N LEU A 109 -12.91 10.72 -9.40
CA LEU A 109 -13.48 9.96 -10.52
C LEU A 109 -14.35 8.81 -10.00
N PHE A 110 -13.88 8.11 -8.98
CA PHE A 110 -14.62 7.03 -8.35
C PHE A 110 -15.96 7.53 -7.80
N VAL A 111 -15.96 8.60 -7.01
CA VAL A 111 -17.19 9.17 -6.41
C VAL A 111 -18.16 9.63 -7.50
N ALA A 112 -17.68 10.33 -8.54
CA ALA A 112 -18.52 10.79 -9.63
C ALA A 112 -19.17 9.61 -10.39
N LEU A 113 -18.38 8.60 -10.76
CA LEU A 113 -18.92 7.39 -11.39
C LEU A 113 -19.87 6.61 -10.48
N ASP A 114 -19.64 6.63 -9.16
CA ASP A 114 -20.46 5.90 -8.20
C ASP A 114 -21.89 6.44 -8.18
N GLU A 115 -22.03 7.77 -8.23
CA GLU A 115 -23.33 8.45 -8.29
C GLU A 115 -24.06 8.14 -9.59
N ASP A 116 -23.38 8.24 -10.74
CA ASP A 116 -23.96 7.94 -12.05
C ASP A 116 -24.35 6.47 -12.19
N ALA A 117 -23.52 5.56 -11.66
CA ALA A 117 -23.80 4.13 -11.67
C ALA A 117 -25.02 3.78 -10.81
N LYS A 118 -25.22 4.40 -9.63
CA LYS A 118 -26.44 4.17 -8.80
C LYS A 118 -27.71 4.43 -9.57
N ASN A 119 -27.77 5.56 -10.26
CA ASN A 119 -28.96 5.97 -11.00
C ASN A 119 -29.20 5.05 -12.22
N SER A 120 -28.13 4.56 -12.83
CA SER A 120 -28.20 3.74 -14.04
C SER A 120 -28.54 2.26 -13.78
N VAL A 121 -28.29 1.74 -12.57
CA VAL A 121 -28.55 0.34 -12.21
C VAL A 121 -29.81 0.12 -11.38
N ALA A 122 -30.56 1.18 -11.06
CA ALA A 122 -31.70 1.13 -10.13
C ALA A 122 -32.78 0.09 -10.54
N GLU A 123 -32.92 -0.16 -11.84
CA GLU A 123 -33.91 -1.11 -12.39
C GLU A 123 -33.29 -2.49 -12.76
N ASN A 124 -31.98 -2.69 -12.58
CA ASN A 124 -31.27 -3.94 -12.87
C ASN A 124 -30.64 -4.52 -11.60
N ASN A 125 -31.30 -5.52 -11.01
CA ASN A 125 -30.88 -6.16 -9.76
C ASN A 125 -29.48 -6.80 -9.81
N GLU A 126 -29.10 -7.41 -10.94
CA GLU A 126 -27.78 -8.04 -11.09
C GLU A 126 -26.66 -7.00 -11.14
N ALA A 127 -26.89 -5.91 -11.86
CA ALA A 127 -26.00 -4.77 -11.92
C ALA A 127 -25.87 -4.05 -10.57
N ALA A 128 -26.99 -3.87 -9.87
CA ALA A 128 -27.03 -3.26 -8.54
C ALA A 128 -26.23 -4.09 -7.52
N GLU A 129 -26.37 -5.41 -7.55
CA GLU A 129 -25.61 -6.31 -6.69
C GLU A 129 -24.11 -6.32 -7.02
N SER A 130 -23.75 -6.24 -8.31
CA SER A 130 -22.34 -6.13 -8.73
C SER A 130 -21.69 -4.83 -8.25
N LEU A 131 -22.39 -3.71 -8.39
CA LEU A 131 -21.95 -2.40 -7.89
C LEU A 131 -21.85 -2.39 -6.37
N LYS A 132 -22.80 -3.02 -5.67
CA LYS A 132 -22.77 -3.18 -4.22
C LYS A 132 -21.57 -4.00 -3.75
N LYS A 133 -21.30 -5.16 -4.36
CA LYS A 133 -20.13 -5.98 -4.04
C LYS A 133 -18.82 -5.22 -4.23
N LEU A 134 -18.73 -4.43 -5.30
CA LEU A 134 -17.58 -3.56 -5.52
C LEU A 134 -17.41 -2.54 -4.38
N ARG A 135 -18.50 -1.92 -3.91
CA ARG A 135 -18.49 -1.00 -2.76
C ARG A 135 -18.16 -1.66 -1.43
N GLU A 136 -18.62 -2.89 -1.22
CA GLU A 136 -18.34 -3.65 0.00
C GLU A 136 -16.88 -4.06 0.06
N HIS A 137 -16.30 -4.45 -1.09
CA HIS A 137 -14.86 -4.68 -1.20
C HIS A 137 -14.04 -3.41 -0.87
N LEU A 138 -14.60 -2.24 -1.16
CA LEU A 138 -14.01 -0.93 -0.91
C LEU A 138 -14.07 -0.43 0.55
N HIS A 139 -14.66 -1.19 1.48
CA HIS A 139 -14.75 -0.91 2.93
C HIS A 139 -14.65 0.59 3.34
N GLY A 140 -15.77 1.31 3.15
CA GLY A 140 -16.03 2.56 3.86
C GLY A 140 -15.80 3.82 3.03
N GLY A 141 -16.89 4.45 2.60
CA GLY A 141 -16.92 5.65 1.78
C GLY A 141 -15.84 6.72 2.05
N VAL A 142 -15.50 7.42 0.97
CA VAL A 142 -14.81 8.73 0.90
C VAL A 142 -13.33 8.74 1.32
N GLN A 143 -12.84 7.80 2.13
CA GLN A 143 -11.42 7.66 2.44
C GLN A 143 -10.90 6.32 1.97
N MET A 144 -10.64 6.22 0.66
CA MET A 144 -9.90 5.12 0.03
C MET A 144 -8.43 5.17 0.47
N GLN A 145 -8.20 4.90 1.75
CA GLN A 145 -6.87 4.86 2.34
C GLN A 145 -6.27 3.49 2.07
N VAL A 146 -5.32 3.47 1.13
CA VAL A 146 -4.56 2.26 0.84
C VAL A 146 -3.49 2.10 1.92
N ASN A 147 -3.52 0.94 2.59
CA ASN A 147 -2.45 0.55 3.47
C ASN A 147 -1.25 0.09 2.62
N ASN A 148 -0.23 0.94 2.49
CA ASN A 148 0.94 0.65 1.66
C ASN A 148 1.64 -0.65 2.07
N PHE A 149 1.71 -0.98 3.37
CA PHE A 149 2.30 -2.24 3.82
C PHE A 149 1.57 -3.44 3.24
N LEU A 150 0.24 -3.49 3.36
CA LEU A 150 -0.56 -4.59 2.83
C LEU A 150 -0.46 -4.71 1.31
N ALA A 151 -0.55 -3.57 0.60
CA ALA A 151 -0.40 -3.55 -0.85
C ALA A 151 0.98 -4.06 -1.29
N GLN A 152 2.05 -3.62 -0.62
CA GLN A 152 3.41 -4.05 -0.91
C GLN A 152 3.68 -5.49 -0.48
N MET A 153 3.01 -6.00 0.56
CA MET A 153 3.11 -7.42 0.95
C MET A 153 2.47 -8.33 -0.09
N GLY A 154 1.38 -7.88 -0.73
CA GLY A 154 0.64 -8.66 -1.72
C GLY A 154 1.15 -8.58 -3.17
N ARG A 155 1.99 -7.60 -3.52
CA ARG A 155 2.46 -7.41 -4.90
C ARG A 155 3.40 -8.54 -5.35
N GLU A 156 3.28 -8.96 -6.61
CA GLU A 156 4.07 -10.04 -7.22
C GLU A 156 5.59 -9.79 -7.13
N ASN A 157 6.02 -8.57 -7.42
CA ASN A 157 7.44 -8.17 -7.41
C ASN A 157 7.76 -7.30 -6.19
N SER A 158 7.41 -7.77 -5.00
CA SER A 158 7.63 -7.02 -3.77
C SER A 158 9.12 -6.88 -3.45
N PRO A 159 9.59 -5.69 -3.01
CA PRO A 159 10.92 -5.58 -2.42
C PRO A 159 11.04 -6.29 -1.06
N MET A 160 9.91 -6.66 -0.45
CA MET A 160 9.83 -7.30 0.86
C MET A 160 9.95 -8.82 0.73
N LEU A 161 11.09 -9.36 1.16
CA LEU A 161 11.29 -10.80 1.26
C LEU A 161 10.45 -11.38 2.41
N SER A 162 10.17 -12.69 2.38
CA SER A 162 9.38 -13.35 3.43
C SER A 162 9.99 -13.19 4.83
N GLU A 163 11.32 -13.22 4.96
CA GLU A 163 12.03 -12.97 6.22
C GLU A 163 11.97 -11.51 6.68
N ASP A 164 11.73 -10.58 5.74
CA ASP A 164 11.66 -9.15 6.00
C ASP A 164 10.25 -8.69 6.42
N VAL A 165 9.21 -9.52 6.26
CA VAL A 165 7.80 -9.14 6.51
C VAL A 165 7.58 -8.64 7.94
N VAL A 166 8.01 -9.40 8.94
CA VAL A 166 7.80 -9.02 10.34
C VAL A 166 8.66 -7.82 10.76
N PRO A 167 9.98 -7.79 10.49
CA PRO A 167 10.80 -6.60 10.73
C PRO A 167 10.24 -5.34 10.07
N ARG A 168 9.75 -5.48 8.84
CA ARG A 168 9.17 -4.38 8.08
C ARG A 168 7.87 -3.90 8.68
N PHE A 169 6.98 -4.80 9.07
CA PHE A 169 5.72 -4.46 9.75
C PHE A 169 5.97 -3.71 11.06
N LEU A 170 6.93 -4.16 11.86
CA LEU A 170 7.31 -3.50 13.11
C LEU A 170 8.02 -2.15 12.90
N THR A 171 8.48 -1.85 11.68
CA THR A 171 9.08 -0.56 11.31
C THR A 171 8.02 0.47 10.91
N GLU A 172 6.82 0.04 10.51
CA GLU A 172 5.73 0.95 10.15
C GLU A 172 5.28 1.82 11.33
N ASP A 173 4.62 2.93 11.04
CA ASP A 173 3.98 3.73 12.07
C ASP A 173 2.75 3.03 12.67
N ILE A 174 2.28 3.55 13.81
CA ILE A 174 1.18 2.97 14.58
C ILE A 174 -0.14 2.95 13.78
N GLU A 175 -0.41 3.99 12.98
CA GLU A 175 -1.65 4.03 12.19
C GLU A 175 -1.64 3.01 11.07
N THR A 176 -0.51 2.88 10.36
CA THR A 176 -0.34 1.83 9.34
C THR A 176 -0.53 0.43 9.93
N ILE A 177 0.04 0.14 11.11
CA ILE A 177 -0.18 -1.14 11.80
C ILE A 177 -1.65 -1.32 12.15
N LYS A 178 -2.27 -0.34 12.80
CA LYS A 178 -3.68 -0.39 13.21
C LYS A 178 -4.61 -0.66 12.03
N ASN A 179 -4.38 0.00 10.91
CA ASN A 179 -5.19 -0.14 9.70
C ASN A 179 -4.96 -1.49 8.99
N ALA A 180 -3.81 -2.14 9.20
CA ALA A 180 -3.52 -3.44 8.59
C ALA A 180 -4.14 -4.63 9.35
N LEU A 181 -4.30 -4.51 10.68
CA LEU A 181 -4.73 -5.62 11.54
C LEU A 181 -6.05 -6.28 11.13
N PRO A 182 -7.13 -5.55 10.76
CA PRO A 182 -8.38 -6.18 10.34
C PRO A 182 -8.21 -7.11 9.14
N SER A 183 -7.49 -6.66 8.10
CA SER A 183 -7.23 -7.46 6.89
C SER A 183 -6.31 -8.65 7.16
N LEU A 184 -5.31 -8.49 8.03
CA LEU A 184 -4.45 -9.60 8.46
C LEU A 184 -5.21 -10.65 9.28
N LYS A 185 -6.17 -10.22 10.12
CA LYS A 185 -7.06 -11.12 10.87
C LYS A 185 -7.99 -11.88 9.92
N GLN A 186 -8.59 -11.18 8.96
CA GLN A 186 -9.50 -11.78 7.98
C GLN A 186 -8.81 -12.81 7.07
N SER A 187 -7.56 -12.56 6.66
CA SER A 187 -6.77 -13.48 5.83
C SER A 187 -6.13 -14.64 6.60
N GLY A 188 -6.19 -14.64 7.93
CA GLY A 188 -5.54 -15.64 8.79
C GLY A 188 -4.03 -15.46 8.95
N VAL A 189 -3.43 -14.43 8.33
CA VAL A 189 -1.98 -14.16 8.37
C VAL A 189 -1.54 -13.59 9.72
N LEU A 190 -2.45 -12.98 10.50
CA LEU A 190 -2.13 -12.33 11.77
C LEU A 190 -1.45 -13.25 12.78
N GLU A 191 -1.85 -14.52 12.88
CA GLU A 191 -1.27 -15.47 13.83
C GLU A 191 0.17 -15.84 13.46
N THR A 192 0.45 -16.03 12.17
CA THR A 192 1.81 -16.23 11.67
C THR A 192 2.68 -15.00 11.97
N LEU A 193 2.13 -13.80 11.78
CA LEU A 193 2.83 -12.56 12.07
C LEU A 193 3.12 -12.40 13.59
N ARG A 194 2.14 -12.68 14.46
CA ARG A 194 2.31 -12.68 15.93
C ARG A 194 3.41 -13.61 16.41
N LYS A 195 3.48 -14.82 15.82
CA LYS A 195 4.56 -15.77 16.11
C LYS A 195 5.93 -15.19 15.74
N GLY A 196 6.07 -14.65 14.52
CA GLY A 196 7.33 -14.05 14.09
C GLY A 196 7.73 -12.82 14.91
N VAL A 197 6.77 -12.01 15.36
CA VAL A 197 7.04 -10.87 16.26
C VAL A 197 7.64 -11.36 17.58
N THR A 198 7.10 -12.44 18.14
CA THR A 198 7.59 -13.05 19.38
C THR A 198 9.03 -13.56 19.21
N GLU A 199 9.31 -14.21 18.09
CA GLU A 199 10.67 -14.71 17.75
C GLU A 199 11.67 -13.56 17.58
N ILE A 200 11.30 -12.47 16.92
CA ILE A 200 12.16 -11.29 16.76
C ILE A 200 12.45 -10.63 18.11
N ILE A 201 11.44 -10.47 18.97
CA ILE A 201 11.65 -9.86 20.30
C ILE A 201 12.54 -10.73 21.19
N ALA A 202 12.38 -12.05 21.11
CA ALA A 202 13.18 -12.99 21.88
C ALA A 202 14.64 -13.09 21.38
N SER A 203 14.85 -12.95 20.07
CA SER A 203 16.17 -13.11 19.44
C SER A 203 16.96 -11.82 19.29
N ALA A 204 16.28 -10.69 19.15
CA ALA A 204 16.95 -9.43 18.91
C ALA A 204 17.51 -8.87 20.21
N ILE A 205 18.79 -8.51 20.17
CA ILE A 205 19.44 -7.59 21.11
C ILE A 205 18.85 -6.20 20.86
N VAL A 206 17.53 -6.05 21.05
CA VAL A 206 16.83 -4.76 20.95
C VAL A 206 17.19 -4.02 22.21
N ASN A 207 18.21 -3.15 22.11
CA ASN A 207 18.51 -2.22 23.18
C ASN A 207 17.31 -1.29 23.44
N ASP A 208 17.24 -0.71 24.64
CA ASP A 208 16.13 0.16 25.04
C ASP A 208 15.94 1.33 24.06
N THR A 209 17.03 1.85 23.50
CA THR A 209 17.00 2.90 22.47
C THR A 209 16.20 2.50 21.23
N THR A 210 16.37 1.27 20.72
CA THR A 210 15.60 0.81 19.56
C THR A 210 14.14 0.59 19.92
N ARG A 211 13.86 0.10 21.13
CA ARG A 211 12.48 -0.08 21.62
C ARG A 211 11.72 1.25 21.65
N ASP A 212 12.38 2.29 22.16
CA ASP A 212 11.81 3.63 22.30
C ASP A 212 11.62 4.31 20.93
N VAL A 213 12.65 4.30 20.08
CA VAL A 213 12.58 4.93 18.74
C VAL A 213 11.48 4.31 17.88
N LEU A 214 11.32 2.99 17.93
CA LEU A 214 10.30 2.29 17.16
C LEU A 214 8.94 2.22 17.86
N LYS A 215 8.83 2.72 19.10
CA LYS A 215 7.62 2.59 19.95
C LYS A 215 7.10 1.16 20.02
N LEU A 216 8.01 0.20 20.22
CA LEU A 216 7.66 -1.23 20.13
C LEU A 216 6.58 -1.62 21.12
N GLU A 217 6.58 -1.10 22.34
CA GLU A 217 5.56 -1.45 23.34
C GLU A 217 4.13 -1.12 22.88
N ASP A 218 3.93 0.06 22.29
CA ASP A 218 2.62 0.48 21.79
C ASP A 218 2.17 -0.38 20.61
N LYS A 219 3.10 -0.69 19.71
CA LYS A 219 2.86 -1.60 18.58
C LYS A 219 2.48 -3.00 19.06
N LEU A 220 3.16 -3.53 20.08
CA LEU A 220 2.87 -4.85 20.63
C LEU A 220 1.50 -4.91 21.31
N LYS A 221 1.14 -3.88 22.08
CA LYS A 221 -0.22 -3.78 22.64
C LYS A 221 -1.28 -3.85 21.54
N LEU A 222 -1.05 -3.20 20.40
CA LEU A 222 -1.98 -3.25 19.26
C LEU A 222 -1.99 -4.63 18.58
N ILE A 223 -0.83 -5.20 18.29
CA ILE A 223 -0.70 -6.47 17.56
C ILE A 223 -1.30 -7.63 18.35
N PHE A 224 -1.15 -7.62 19.67
CA PHE A 224 -1.63 -8.67 20.57
C PHE A 224 -2.95 -8.33 21.28
N ALA A 225 -3.61 -7.21 20.93
CA ALA A 225 -4.98 -6.96 21.36
C ALA A 225 -5.92 -8.02 20.75
N GLU A 226 -6.89 -8.49 21.53
CA GLU A 226 -7.88 -9.52 21.13
C GLU A 226 -8.91 -9.00 20.11
#